data_AF-A0A4Q3WY55-F1
#
_entry.id   AF-A0A4Q3WY55-F1
#
_cell.length_a   1.000
_cell.length_b   1.000
_cell.length_c   1.000
_cell.angle_alpha   90.00
_cell.angle_beta   90.00
_cell.angle_gamma   90.00
#
_symmetry.space_group_name_H-M   'P 1'
#
loop_
_entity.id
_entity.type
_entity.pdbx_description
1 polymer ?
#
loop_
_entity_poly.entity_id
_entity_poly.type
_entity_poly.pdbx_seq_one_letter_code
_entity_poly.pdbx_strand_id
1 'polypeptide(L)'
;MAILTATLDNGSLIQYDSEVIGEGGMKRVHFTPDKKSVVCFFKDAEVGQDPQRRARLQKIVGEFNPTTDASVGNYWKELFCWPTAIVVKPEIGVVAPTYAANFFFSEGNFKGKEKQASWFTSPKLRRYLPASELGDWLKYIHISTRLARAVRRMHSAGVAHSDLSNKNVLIDPTTGGAVIIDCDSLVVPQIYPPDVLGTPGYIAPEVLATQKLELTDPSRNLPSITTDRYALAVLIYEYLLGRHPLKGKRVNSAVSTEEDDWLSMGSKALWIENEQDPSNPPFEPLKVSFRELGPYLAPLFERAFVDGLHSPNARPDAGEWERALVRTTDLLHPCPNPSCTHKWFVFDGQHKRCTWCNTALSGSVPMLNFYREGSKGQFKTENHRLVVWHHQRLWKWHINTNEYAGERADRTPQAYFARQGSDWWVINQSDDAMVVIAGAATPNKPLGKGAGEILRDGMQIQLSRAGHGRLAVVQMV
;
A
#
# COMPACT_ATOMS: atom_id res chain seq x y z
N MET A 1 35.85 13.28 11.91
CA MET A 1 35.04 12.35 12.73
C MET A 1 35.88 11.12 13.00
N ALA A 2 35.82 10.55 14.20
CA ALA A 2 36.53 9.31 14.49
C ALA A 2 35.77 8.14 13.86
N ILE A 3 36.49 7.24 13.19
CA ILE A 3 35.93 6.01 12.62
C ILE A 3 36.17 4.89 13.63
N LEU A 4 35.11 4.20 14.01
CA LEU A 4 35.11 3.07 14.92
C LEU A 4 34.87 1.77 14.14
N THR A 5 35.12 0.63 14.78
CA THR A 5 34.96 -0.70 14.18
C THR A 5 34.06 -1.57 15.04
N ALA A 6 33.12 -2.26 14.39
CA ALA A 6 32.24 -3.24 14.99
C ALA A 6 32.48 -4.63 14.36
N THR A 7 32.20 -5.70 15.11
CA THR A 7 32.30 -7.08 14.63
C THR A 7 30.90 -7.62 14.35
N LEU A 8 30.72 -8.21 13.18
CA LEU A 8 29.48 -8.86 12.76
C LEU A 8 29.42 -10.31 13.23
N ASP A 9 28.22 -10.90 13.24
CA ASP A 9 28.00 -12.28 13.68
C ASP A 9 28.74 -13.34 12.85
N ASN A 10 29.02 -13.05 11.58
CA ASN A 10 29.84 -13.86 10.68
C ASN A 10 31.36 -13.65 10.89
N GLY A 11 31.78 -12.84 11.86
CA GLY A 11 33.18 -12.54 12.19
C GLY A 11 33.83 -11.42 11.36
N SER A 12 33.16 -10.92 10.33
CA SER A 12 33.66 -9.77 9.55
C SER A 12 33.57 -8.46 10.33
N LEU A 13 34.31 -7.45 9.87
CA LEU A 13 34.37 -6.13 10.51
C LEU A 13 33.63 -5.09 9.67
N ILE A 14 32.93 -4.17 10.32
CA ILE A 14 32.29 -3.00 9.70
C ILE A 14 32.75 -1.72 10.38
N GLN A 15 32.99 -0.68 9.57
CA GLN A 15 33.36 0.65 10.07
C GLN A 15 32.12 1.54 10.22
N TYR A 16 32.11 2.40 11.24
CA TYR A 16 31.04 3.38 11.48
C TYR A 16 31.57 4.68 12.08
N ASP A 17 30.87 5.77 11.83
CA ASP A 17 31.19 7.09 12.37
C ASP A 17 30.84 7.16 13.86
N SER A 18 31.71 7.78 14.66
CA SER A 18 31.50 7.93 16.10
C SER A 18 30.28 8.81 16.46
N GLU A 19 29.83 9.65 15.54
CA GLU A 19 28.69 10.55 15.73
C GLU A 19 27.36 9.76 15.71
N VAL A 20 26.50 10.03 16.69
CA VAL A 20 25.14 9.50 16.72
C VAL A 20 24.26 10.41 15.87
N ILE A 21 23.70 9.87 14.79
CA ILE A 21 22.85 10.64 13.85
C ILE A 21 21.37 10.58 14.19
N GLY A 22 21.00 9.63 15.04
CA GLY A 22 19.64 9.39 15.46
C GLY A 22 19.64 8.56 16.72
N GLU A 23 18.83 8.98 17.67
CA GLU A 23 18.66 8.28 18.93
C GLU A 23 17.16 8.07 19.14
N GLY A 24 16.70 6.85 18.86
CA GLY A 24 15.32 6.44 19.11
C GLY A 24 15.13 6.00 20.56
N GLY A 25 13.93 5.50 20.89
CA GLY A 25 13.65 4.93 22.21
C GLY A 25 14.53 3.71 22.53
N MET A 26 14.87 2.90 21.52
CA MET A 26 15.54 1.60 21.71
C MET A 26 16.97 1.53 21.14
N LYS A 27 17.37 2.45 20.25
CA LYS A 27 18.61 2.31 19.46
C LYS A 27 19.40 3.61 19.34
N ARG A 28 20.71 3.48 19.26
CA ARG A 28 21.66 4.52 18.82
C ARG A 28 22.11 4.20 17.39
N VAL A 29 21.99 5.17 16.49
CA VAL A 29 22.23 4.98 15.06
C VAL A 29 23.46 5.77 14.64
N HIS A 30 24.34 5.09 13.90
CA HIS A 30 25.58 5.64 13.36
C HIS A 30 25.63 5.40 11.86
N PHE A 31 26.13 6.34 11.07
CA PHE A 31 26.42 6.08 9.66
C PHE A 31 27.67 5.20 9.49
N THR A 32 27.69 4.42 8.43
CA THR A 32 28.94 3.93 7.84
C THR A 32 29.67 5.08 7.12
N PRO A 33 31.00 5.07 6.97
CA PRO A 33 31.74 6.17 6.34
C PRO A 33 31.29 6.51 4.91
N ASP A 34 30.79 5.53 4.15
CA ASP A 34 30.27 5.72 2.80
C ASP A 34 28.79 6.17 2.78
N LYS A 35 28.15 6.25 3.95
CA LYS A 35 26.76 6.63 4.19
C LYS A 35 25.73 5.77 3.43
N LYS A 36 26.07 4.53 3.06
CA LYS A 36 25.12 3.60 2.42
C LYS A 36 24.37 2.74 3.42
N SER A 37 24.92 2.59 4.62
CA SER A 37 24.30 1.81 5.70
C SER A 37 24.42 2.53 7.03
N VAL A 38 23.59 2.12 7.96
CA VAL A 38 23.65 2.50 9.36
C VAL A 38 23.98 1.29 10.22
N VAL A 39 24.72 1.56 11.29
CA VAL A 39 24.96 0.62 12.39
C VAL A 39 24.08 1.06 13.56
N CYS A 40 23.15 0.20 13.94
CA CYS A 40 22.17 0.46 15.00
C CYS A 40 22.49 -0.40 16.22
N PHE A 41 22.93 0.21 17.31
CA PHE A 41 23.17 -0.49 18.59
C PHE A 41 21.91 -0.42 19.46
N PHE A 42 21.50 -1.55 20.03
CA PHE A 42 20.40 -1.58 21.00
C PHE A 42 20.86 -0.96 22.33
N LYS A 43 20.01 -0.14 22.97
CA LYS A 43 20.35 0.56 24.22
C LYS A 43 20.36 -0.33 25.45
N ASP A 44 19.57 -1.39 25.42
CA ASP A 44 19.43 -2.32 26.54
C ASP A 44 20.53 -3.38 26.45
N ALA A 45 21.33 -3.51 27.51
CA ALA A 45 22.44 -4.46 27.57
C ALA A 45 21.96 -5.90 27.87
N GLU A 46 20.82 -6.07 28.54
CA GLU A 46 20.22 -7.39 28.82
C GLU A 46 19.69 -8.02 27.52
N VAL A 47 19.18 -7.17 26.64
CA VAL A 47 18.78 -7.48 25.27
C VAL A 47 19.92 -8.10 24.44
N GLY A 48 21.17 -7.76 24.71
CA GLY A 48 22.34 -8.36 24.05
C GLY A 48 22.69 -9.77 24.49
N GLN A 49 22.20 -10.18 25.66
CA GLN A 49 22.48 -11.48 26.26
C GLN A 49 21.37 -12.51 26.01
N ASP A 50 20.19 -12.08 25.53
CA ASP A 50 19.06 -12.96 25.23
C ASP A 50 19.33 -13.86 23.99
N PRO A 51 19.46 -15.19 24.17
CA PRO A 51 19.65 -16.12 23.07
C PRO A 51 18.45 -16.17 22.11
N GLN A 52 17.23 -15.94 22.61
CA GLN A 52 16.02 -15.96 21.79
C GLN A 52 16.01 -14.79 20.82
N ARG A 53 16.32 -13.57 21.28
CA ARG A 53 16.47 -12.41 20.42
C ARG A 53 17.57 -12.58 19.37
N ARG A 54 18.72 -13.16 19.73
CA ARG A 54 19.78 -13.46 18.76
C ARG A 54 19.29 -14.42 17.67
N ALA A 55 18.60 -15.49 18.05
CA ALA A 55 18.02 -16.43 17.10
C ALA A 55 16.94 -15.77 16.20
N ARG A 56 16.13 -14.87 16.77
CA ARG A 56 15.16 -14.06 16.02
C ARG A 56 15.83 -13.20 14.96
N LEU A 57 16.86 -12.44 15.35
CA LEU A 57 17.61 -11.58 14.43
C LEU A 57 18.28 -12.38 13.31
N GLN A 58 18.80 -13.58 13.60
CA GLN A 58 19.40 -14.46 12.58
C GLN A 58 18.36 -14.87 11.53
N LYS A 59 17.14 -15.23 11.96
CA LYS A 59 16.05 -15.53 11.03
C LYS A 59 15.58 -14.31 10.26
N ILE A 60 15.49 -13.14 10.91
CA ILE A 60 15.10 -11.88 10.26
C ILE A 60 16.11 -11.49 9.17
N VAL A 61 17.40 -11.47 9.48
CA VAL A 61 18.46 -11.06 8.53
C VAL A 61 18.64 -12.10 7.41
N GLY A 62 18.45 -13.39 7.73
CA GLY A 62 18.58 -14.51 6.80
C GLY A 62 17.25 -14.95 6.18
N GLU A 63 16.68 -16.02 6.73
CA GLU A 63 15.53 -16.77 6.18
C GLU A 63 14.35 -15.89 5.73
N PHE A 64 13.97 -14.89 6.54
CA PHE A 64 12.80 -14.06 6.27
C PHE A 64 13.10 -12.84 5.39
N ASN A 65 14.37 -12.56 5.08
CA ASN A 65 14.77 -11.34 4.40
C ASN A 65 14.44 -11.38 2.89
N PRO A 66 13.39 -10.66 2.44
CA PRO A 66 12.99 -10.71 1.03
C PRO A 66 13.98 -9.99 0.10
N THR A 67 14.84 -9.12 0.66
CA THR A 67 15.78 -8.30 -0.11
C THR A 67 16.99 -9.08 -0.64
N THR A 68 17.17 -10.31 -0.16
CA THR A 68 18.24 -11.23 -0.57
C THR A 68 17.85 -12.12 -1.76
N ASP A 69 16.58 -12.10 -2.19
CA ASP A 69 16.13 -12.88 -3.35
C ASP A 69 16.91 -12.49 -4.62
N ALA A 70 17.48 -13.49 -5.30
CA ALA A 70 18.35 -13.25 -6.46
C ALA A 70 17.62 -12.62 -7.66
N SER A 71 16.31 -12.84 -7.77
CA SER A 71 15.49 -12.39 -8.91
C SER A 71 14.74 -11.09 -8.63
N VAL A 72 14.20 -10.92 -7.42
CA VAL A 72 13.32 -9.81 -7.05
C VAL A 72 13.79 -9.04 -5.82
N GLY A 73 14.98 -9.34 -5.27
CA GLY A 73 15.50 -8.69 -4.07
C GLY A 73 15.63 -7.17 -4.22
N ASN A 74 16.05 -6.67 -5.39
CA ASN A 74 16.13 -5.23 -5.65
C ASN A 74 14.76 -4.55 -5.63
N TYR A 75 13.70 -5.23 -6.06
CA TYR A 75 12.34 -4.72 -5.93
C TYR A 75 11.97 -4.56 -4.45
N TRP A 76 12.27 -5.56 -3.62
CA TRP A 76 11.96 -5.52 -2.19
C TRP A 76 12.79 -4.52 -1.40
N LYS A 77 14.04 -4.21 -1.82
CA LYS A 77 14.85 -3.13 -1.24
C LYS A 77 14.19 -1.75 -1.35
N GLU A 78 13.31 -1.55 -2.34
CA GLU A 78 12.57 -0.30 -2.44
C GLU A 78 11.33 -0.24 -1.52
N LEU A 79 10.92 -1.39 -0.95
CA LEU A 79 9.71 -1.52 -0.13
C LEU A 79 10.05 -1.74 1.36
N PHE A 80 11.28 -2.14 1.67
CA PHE A 80 11.76 -2.39 3.03
C PHE A 80 13.11 -1.74 3.31
N CYS A 81 13.23 -1.11 4.48
CA CYS A 81 14.52 -0.93 5.14
C CYS A 81 14.81 -2.17 6.01
N TRP A 82 15.20 -3.26 5.36
CA TRP A 82 15.41 -4.54 6.03
C TRP A 82 16.86 -4.68 6.57
N PRO A 83 17.06 -5.17 7.81
CA PRO A 83 18.40 -5.45 8.34
C PRO A 83 19.20 -6.45 7.49
N THR A 84 20.50 -6.20 7.35
CA THR A 84 21.39 -6.96 6.46
C THR A 84 22.48 -7.73 7.20
N ALA A 85 22.76 -7.37 8.45
CA ALA A 85 23.74 -8.06 9.29
C ALA A 85 23.44 -7.82 10.77
N ILE A 86 23.98 -8.68 11.63
CA ILE A 86 23.91 -8.57 13.09
C ILE A 86 25.28 -8.14 13.60
N VAL A 87 25.30 -7.15 14.48
CA VAL A 87 26.50 -6.70 15.19
C VAL A 87 26.58 -7.41 16.54
N VAL A 88 27.75 -7.95 16.88
CA VAL A 88 28.00 -8.65 18.15
C VAL A 88 28.99 -7.93 19.06
N LYS A 89 29.81 -7.03 18.52
CA LYS A 89 30.73 -6.16 19.29
C LYS A 89 30.81 -4.77 18.65
N PRO A 90 31.02 -3.68 19.41
CA PRO A 90 31.20 -3.64 20.87
C PRO A 90 29.95 -3.97 21.69
N GLU A 91 28.78 -3.73 21.09
CA GLU A 91 27.46 -4.03 21.67
C GLU A 91 26.60 -4.73 20.62
N ILE A 92 25.49 -5.35 21.04
CA ILE A 92 24.59 -5.99 20.10
C ILE A 92 23.86 -4.96 19.24
N GLY A 93 23.62 -5.29 17.97
CA GLY A 93 22.97 -4.38 17.05
C GLY A 93 22.65 -5.01 15.72
N VAL A 94 22.20 -4.18 14.79
CA VAL A 94 21.95 -4.56 13.41
C VAL A 94 22.55 -3.54 12.45
N VAL A 95 22.88 -4.01 11.25
CA VAL A 95 23.23 -3.15 10.11
C VAL A 95 22.02 -3.06 9.19
N ALA A 96 21.62 -1.86 8.80
CA ALA A 96 20.51 -1.63 7.88
C ALA A 96 20.90 -0.63 6.78
N PRO A 97 20.26 -0.66 5.60
CA PRO A 97 20.51 0.35 4.58
C PRO A 97 20.05 1.73 5.05
N THR A 98 20.70 2.79 4.56
CA THR A 98 20.18 4.15 4.75
C THR A 98 18.90 4.36 3.94
N TYR A 99 18.00 5.18 4.45
CA TYR A 99 16.78 5.55 3.71
C TYR A 99 17.13 6.29 2.42
N ALA A 100 16.38 6.04 1.35
CA ALA A 100 16.56 6.72 0.09
C ALA A 100 16.24 8.23 0.22
N ALA A 101 16.93 9.06 -0.54
CA ALA A 101 16.86 10.53 -0.44
C ALA A 101 15.44 11.09 -0.62
N ASN A 102 14.58 10.43 -1.40
CA ASN A 102 13.20 10.86 -1.65
C ASN A 102 12.29 10.72 -0.41
N PHE A 103 12.71 9.98 0.62
CA PHE A 103 12.04 9.89 1.91
C PHE A 103 12.47 10.96 2.91
N PHE A 104 13.25 11.97 2.47
CA PHE A 104 13.55 13.16 3.26
C PHE A 104 13.01 14.40 2.56
N PHE A 105 12.56 15.39 3.33
CA PHE A 105 12.24 16.69 2.75
C PHE A 105 13.52 17.35 2.24
N SER A 106 13.51 17.80 0.98
CA SER A 106 14.68 18.41 0.33
C SER A 106 14.85 19.88 0.68
N GLU A 107 13.77 20.57 1.05
CA GLU A 107 13.71 22.02 1.18
C GLU A 107 12.81 22.48 2.36
N GLY A 108 12.86 23.78 2.65
CA GLY A 108 12.04 24.42 3.68
C GLY A 108 12.40 24.03 5.12
N ASN A 109 11.49 24.34 6.04
CA ASN A 109 11.68 24.15 7.50
C ASN A 109 11.77 22.67 7.94
N PHE A 110 11.50 21.74 7.02
CA PHE A 110 11.57 20.30 7.28
C PHE A 110 12.78 19.66 6.61
N LYS A 111 13.64 20.43 5.93
CA LYS A 111 14.81 19.90 5.20
C LYS A 111 15.61 18.89 6.05
N GLY A 112 15.84 17.71 5.49
CA GLY A 112 16.57 16.62 6.15
C GLY A 112 15.75 15.81 7.15
N LYS A 113 14.51 16.19 7.45
CA LYS A 113 13.60 15.34 8.24
C LYS A 113 13.00 14.26 7.35
N GLU A 114 12.77 13.10 7.97
CA GLU A 114 12.12 11.96 7.35
C GLU A 114 10.64 12.27 7.05
N LYS A 115 10.18 11.81 5.89
CA LYS A 115 8.78 11.86 5.45
C LYS A 115 7.99 10.70 6.06
N GLN A 116 7.96 10.63 7.38
CA GLN A 116 7.08 9.70 8.11
C GLN A 116 5.62 9.94 7.69
N ALA A 117 4.87 8.86 7.49
CA ALA A 117 3.47 8.92 7.07
C ALA A 117 2.60 9.80 7.99
N SER A 118 2.97 9.93 9.27
CA SER A 118 2.31 10.79 10.25
C SER A 118 2.20 12.26 9.82
N TRP A 119 3.20 12.79 9.10
CA TRP A 119 3.16 14.14 8.53
C TRP A 119 1.97 14.33 7.57
N PHE A 120 1.57 13.25 6.89
CA PHE A 120 0.57 13.28 5.83
C PHE A 120 -0.80 12.79 6.28
N THR A 121 -0.89 11.89 7.26
CA THR A 121 -2.18 11.37 7.77
C THR A 121 -2.75 12.20 8.92
N SER A 122 -1.91 12.90 9.70
CA SER A 122 -2.40 13.81 10.74
C SER A 122 -2.89 15.13 10.13
N PRO A 123 -4.18 15.52 10.28
CA PRO A 123 -4.66 16.81 9.77
C PRO A 123 -3.89 18.01 10.35
N LYS A 124 -3.43 17.90 11.60
CA LYS A 124 -2.64 18.94 12.27
C LYS A 124 -1.25 19.09 11.67
N LEU A 125 -0.56 17.99 11.30
CA LEU A 125 0.78 18.06 10.73
C LEU A 125 0.72 18.40 9.24
N ARG A 126 -0.23 17.81 8.52
CA ARG A 126 -0.40 17.96 7.06
C ARG A 126 -0.56 19.42 6.63
N ARG A 127 -1.25 20.25 7.42
CA ARG A 127 -1.44 21.69 7.11
C ARG A 127 -0.15 22.52 7.09
N TYR A 128 0.94 22.02 7.68
CA TYR A 128 2.23 22.71 7.67
C TYR A 128 3.11 22.30 6.49
N LEU A 129 2.73 21.26 5.75
CA LEU A 129 3.48 20.81 4.59
C LEU A 129 3.24 21.75 3.39
N PRO A 130 4.26 22.05 2.59
CA PRO A 130 4.08 22.81 1.36
C PRO A 130 3.24 22.01 0.36
N ALA A 131 2.46 22.70 -0.47
CA ALA A 131 1.55 22.05 -1.43
C ALA A 131 2.27 21.11 -2.41
N SER A 132 3.54 21.41 -2.75
CA SER A 132 4.39 20.58 -3.59
C SER A 132 4.71 19.21 -3.00
N GLU A 133 4.63 19.04 -1.68
CA GLU A 133 4.92 17.79 -0.98
C GLU A 133 3.67 16.91 -0.79
N LEU A 134 2.46 17.47 -0.97
CA LEU A 134 1.22 16.78 -0.63
C LEU A 134 0.87 15.64 -1.57
N GLY A 135 1.41 15.66 -2.80
CA GLY A 135 1.10 14.70 -3.85
C GLY A 135 -0.31 14.84 -4.41
N ASP A 136 -0.72 13.84 -5.18
CA ASP A 136 -2.08 13.70 -5.70
C ASP A 136 -2.66 12.32 -5.36
N TRP A 137 -3.93 12.10 -5.69
CA TRP A 137 -4.63 10.89 -5.27
C TRP A 137 -4.12 9.61 -5.94
N LEU A 138 -3.66 9.69 -7.19
CA LEU A 138 -3.01 8.56 -7.88
C LEU A 138 -1.73 8.15 -7.11
N LYS A 139 -0.97 9.12 -6.58
CA LYS A 139 0.22 8.82 -5.78
C LYS A 139 -0.12 8.13 -4.46
N TYR A 140 -1.23 8.47 -3.79
CA TYR A 140 -1.67 7.74 -2.59
C TYR A 140 -2.18 6.33 -2.90
N ILE A 141 -2.80 6.10 -4.07
CA ILE A 141 -3.12 4.73 -4.53
C ILE A 141 -1.82 3.93 -4.76
N HIS A 142 -0.79 4.53 -5.35
CA HIS A 142 0.52 3.88 -5.51
C HIS A 142 1.21 3.58 -4.18
N ILE A 143 1.23 4.53 -3.24
CA ILE A 143 1.74 4.35 -1.87
C ILE A 143 1.04 3.16 -1.21
N SER A 144 -0.29 3.14 -1.27
CA SER A 144 -1.12 2.08 -0.68
C SER A 144 -0.81 0.73 -1.35
N THR A 145 -0.61 0.71 -2.67
CA THR A 145 -0.28 -0.51 -3.43
C THR A 145 1.07 -1.06 -3.00
N ARG A 146 2.09 -0.21 -2.87
CA ARG A 146 3.43 -0.60 -2.39
C ARG A 146 3.38 -1.11 -0.96
N LEU A 147 2.62 -0.46 -0.09
CA LEU A 147 2.43 -0.91 1.29
C LEU A 147 1.76 -2.28 1.35
N ALA A 148 0.65 -2.49 0.62
CA ALA A 148 -0.03 -3.77 0.54
C ALA A 148 0.89 -4.89 0.02
N ARG A 149 1.73 -4.60 -0.98
CA ARG A 149 2.76 -5.54 -1.48
C ARG A 149 3.79 -5.92 -0.43
N ALA A 150 4.32 -4.93 0.29
CA ALA A 150 5.28 -5.15 1.36
C ALA A 150 4.66 -6.05 2.44
N VAL A 151 3.50 -5.69 2.95
CA VAL A 151 2.79 -6.47 3.98
C VAL A 151 2.43 -7.87 3.48
N ARG A 152 1.95 -8.03 2.25
CA ARG A 152 1.73 -9.35 1.64
C ARG A 152 3.00 -10.19 1.65
N ARG A 153 4.14 -9.62 1.25
CA ARG A 153 5.41 -10.35 1.20
C ARG A 153 5.85 -10.77 2.60
N MET A 154 5.77 -9.87 3.57
CA MET A 154 6.08 -10.13 4.98
C MET A 154 5.20 -11.27 5.53
N HIS A 155 3.88 -11.18 5.35
CA HIS A 155 2.94 -12.20 5.81
C HIS A 155 3.13 -13.55 5.12
N SER A 156 3.49 -13.56 3.83
CA SER A 156 3.80 -14.80 3.09
C SER A 156 5.05 -15.52 3.60
N ALA A 157 5.95 -14.80 4.28
CA ALA A 157 7.12 -15.38 4.95
C ALA A 157 6.79 -15.85 6.39
N GLY A 158 5.54 -15.74 6.83
CA GLY A 158 5.09 -16.17 8.16
C GLY A 158 5.41 -15.17 9.28
N VAL A 159 5.77 -13.94 8.95
CA VAL A 159 6.15 -12.90 9.92
C VAL A 159 5.18 -11.72 9.89
N ALA A 160 5.07 -11.02 11.02
CA ALA A 160 4.28 -9.80 11.18
C ALA A 160 5.16 -8.64 11.66
N HIS A 161 4.80 -7.41 11.31
CA HIS A 161 5.52 -6.23 11.75
C HIS A 161 5.30 -5.97 13.25
N SER A 162 4.08 -6.20 13.74
CA SER A 162 3.62 -5.93 15.12
C SER A 162 3.44 -4.46 15.54
N ASP A 163 4.08 -3.52 14.83
CA ASP A 163 3.88 -2.09 15.00
C ASP A 163 3.72 -1.38 13.65
N LEU A 164 2.94 -1.99 12.75
CA LEU A 164 2.62 -1.36 11.47
C LEU A 164 1.80 -0.08 11.73
N SER A 165 2.35 1.08 11.43
CA SER A 165 1.73 2.37 11.76
C SER A 165 2.25 3.51 10.87
N ASN A 166 1.69 4.71 11.03
CA ASN A 166 2.17 5.90 10.32
C ASN A 166 3.55 6.41 10.80
N LYS A 167 4.13 5.79 11.83
CA LYS A 167 5.50 6.07 12.29
C LYS A 167 6.53 5.15 11.65
N ASN A 168 6.13 3.91 11.33
CA ASN A 168 7.00 2.88 10.76
C ASN A 168 6.84 2.71 9.25
N VAL A 169 6.25 3.71 8.59
CA VAL A 169 6.19 3.83 7.12
C VAL A 169 6.65 5.22 6.72
N LEU A 170 7.68 5.28 5.87
CA LEU A 170 8.05 6.52 5.18
C LEU A 170 7.36 6.54 3.82
N ILE A 171 6.83 7.70 3.42
CA ILE A 171 6.14 7.88 2.15
C ILE A 171 6.68 9.08 1.38
N ASP A 172 6.56 9.02 0.08
CA ASP A 172 6.85 10.13 -0.81
C ASP A 172 5.65 10.36 -1.74
N PRO A 173 4.70 11.23 -1.34
CA PRO A 173 3.50 11.51 -2.14
C PRO A 173 3.79 12.17 -3.48
N THR A 174 4.99 12.67 -3.73
CA THR A 174 5.35 13.25 -5.03
C THR A 174 5.60 12.18 -6.09
N THR A 175 6.24 11.07 -5.70
CA THR A 175 6.56 9.95 -6.60
C THR A 175 5.59 8.78 -6.47
N GLY A 176 4.94 8.62 -5.31
CA GLY A 176 4.16 7.44 -4.95
C GLY A 176 4.99 6.36 -4.24
N GLY A 177 6.16 6.72 -3.71
CA GLY A 177 7.06 5.82 -2.97
C GLY A 177 6.56 5.53 -1.55
N ALA A 178 6.79 4.31 -1.08
CA ALA A 178 6.53 3.89 0.30
C ALA A 178 7.52 2.81 0.71
N VAL A 179 8.03 2.89 1.93
CA VAL A 179 8.96 1.92 2.52
C VAL A 179 8.57 1.64 3.97
N ILE A 180 8.56 0.36 4.34
CA ILE A 180 8.41 -0.09 5.72
C ILE A 180 9.79 -0.05 6.38
N ILE A 181 9.87 0.53 7.58
CA ILE A 181 11.09 0.62 8.39
C ILE A 181 10.97 -0.22 9.65
N ASP A 182 12.01 -0.24 10.49
CA ASP A 182 12.04 -0.95 11.78
C ASP A 182 11.75 -2.47 11.70
N CYS A 183 12.29 -3.12 10.67
CA CYS A 183 12.09 -4.55 10.39
C CYS A 183 13.00 -5.51 11.21
N ASP A 184 13.51 -5.10 12.38
CA ASP A 184 14.35 -5.95 13.25
C ASP A 184 13.62 -6.54 14.47
N SER A 185 12.38 -6.12 14.68
CA SER A 185 11.52 -6.56 15.79
C SER A 185 10.24 -7.23 15.27
N LEU A 186 10.38 -8.03 14.20
CA LEU A 186 9.27 -8.74 13.56
C LEU A 186 8.77 -9.91 14.40
N VAL A 187 7.46 -10.07 14.55
CA VAL A 187 6.85 -11.19 15.26
C VAL A 187 6.86 -12.43 14.38
N VAL A 188 7.32 -13.53 14.95
CA VAL A 188 7.16 -14.88 14.38
C VAL A 188 6.17 -15.61 15.28
N PRO A 189 4.94 -15.89 14.80
CA PRO A 189 3.91 -16.52 15.61
C PRO A 189 4.44 -17.78 16.31
N GLN A 190 4.15 -17.92 17.61
CA GLN A 190 4.55 -19.04 18.47
C GLN A 190 6.06 -19.20 18.73
N ILE A 191 6.91 -18.37 18.13
CA ILE A 191 8.37 -18.48 18.28
C ILE A 191 8.95 -17.23 18.96
N TYR A 192 8.57 -16.03 18.50
CA TYR A 192 9.05 -14.79 19.08
C TYR A 192 7.90 -13.82 19.36
N PRO A 193 7.64 -13.48 20.64
CA PRO A 193 6.59 -12.54 21.00
C PRO A 193 6.95 -11.10 20.56
N PRO A 194 5.94 -10.21 20.51
CA PRO A 194 6.14 -8.81 20.18
C PRO A 194 6.87 -8.07 21.31
N ASP A 195 7.75 -7.15 20.92
CA ASP A 195 8.45 -6.26 21.86
C ASP A 195 7.59 -5.05 22.28
N VAL A 196 6.58 -4.72 21.48
CA VAL A 196 5.64 -3.62 21.69
C VAL A 196 4.22 -4.04 21.32
N LEU A 197 3.21 -3.41 21.93
CA LEU A 197 1.80 -3.65 21.57
C LEU A 197 1.39 -2.94 20.26
N GLY A 198 2.18 -1.96 19.83
CA GLY A 198 1.96 -1.15 18.65
C GLY A 198 1.69 0.32 18.98
N THR A 199 1.53 1.13 17.94
CA THR A 199 1.30 2.56 18.03
C THR A 199 -0.20 2.86 18.25
N PRO A 200 -0.58 3.69 19.24
CA PRO A 200 -1.98 4.10 19.44
C PRO A 200 -2.65 4.59 18.16
N GLY A 201 -3.87 4.13 17.89
CA GLY A 201 -4.56 4.33 16.60
C GLY A 201 -4.46 3.13 15.67
N TYR A 202 -3.37 2.35 15.75
CA TYR A 202 -3.12 1.21 14.85
C TYR A 202 -3.14 -0.14 15.58
N ILE A 203 -3.12 -0.13 16.91
CA ILE A 203 -3.31 -1.33 17.74
C ILE A 203 -4.71 -1.90 17.43
N ALA A 204 -4.76 -3.19 17.11
CA ALA A 204 -6.01 -3.86 16.79
C ALA A 204 -6.96 -3.93 18.01
N PRO A 205 -8.28 -3.82 17.82
CA PRO A 205 -9.24 -3.73 18.93
C PRO A 205 -9.11 -4.85 19.97
N GLU A 206 -8.86 -6.08 19.55
CA GLU A 206 -8.70 -7.27 20.39
C GLU A 206 -7.43 -7.22 21.28
N VAL A 207 -6.34 -6.64 20.76
CA VAL A 207 -5.08 -6.45 21.51
C VAL A 207 -5.27 -5.36 22.56
N LEU A 208 -5.94 -4.26 22.17
CA LEU A 208 -6.19 -3.13 23.05
C LEU A 208 -7.18 -3.51 24.17
N ALA A 209 -8.25 -4.24 23.83
CA ALA A 209 -9.27 -4.71 24.79
C ALA A 209 -8.67 -5.57 25.91
N THR A 210 -7.58 -6.30 25.62
CA THR A 210 -6.91 -7.18 26.58
C THR A 210 -5.63 -6.57 27.15
N GLN A 211 -5.35 -5.27 26.91
CA GLN A 211 -4.07 -4.66 27.28
C GLN A 211 -3.73 -4.67 28.76
N LYS A 212 -4.76 -4.73 29.62
CA LYS A 212 -4.63 -4.75 31.08
C LYS A 212 -4.37 -6.15 31.65
N LEU A 213 -4.42 -7.19 30.81
CA LEU A 213 -4.06 -8.55 31.21
C LEU A 213 -2.55 -8.73 31.18
N GLU A 214 -2.05 -9.58 32.07
CA GLU A 214 -0.64 -10.01 32.08
C GLU A 214 -0.27 -10.69 30.75
N LEU A 215 0.98 -10.57 30.32
CA LEU A 215 1.45 -11.16 29.06
C LEU A 215 1.32 -12.69 29.03
N THR A 216 1.36 -13.33 30.20
CA THR A 216 1.21 -14.79 30.36
C THR A 216 -0.25 -15.25 30.44
N ASP A 217 -1.21 -14.32 30.45
CA ASP A 217 -2.63 -14.67 30.49
C ASP A 217 -3.04 -15.32 29.16
N PRO A 218 -3.69 -16.51 29.17
CA PRO A 218 -4.12 -17.17 27.94
C PRO A 218 -5.15 -16.38 27.13
N SER A 219 -5.83 -15.41 27.76
CA SER A 219 -6.79 -14.50 27.12
C SER A 219 -6.12 -13.24 26.57
N ARG A 220 -4.81 -13.06 26.76
CA ARG A 220 -4.05 -11.93 26.22
C ARG A 220 -3.92 -12.07 24.72
N ASN A 221 -4.50 -11.13 23.98
CA ASN A 221 -4.26 -11.02 22.55
C ASN A 221 -2.97 -10.26 22.31
N LEU A 222 -2.09 -10.83 21.49
CA LEU A 222 -0.80 -10.26 21.11
C LEU A 222 -0.77 -9.92 19.62
N PRO A 223 0.03 -8.92 19.21
CA PRO A 223 0.31 -8.64 17.81
C PRO A 223 0.64 -9.88 16.97
N SER A 224 0.07 -9.94 15.77
CA SER A 224 0.23 -11.03 14.82
C SER A 224 -0.07 -10.58 13.38
N ILE A 225 -0.06 -11.50 12.43
CA ILE A 225 -0.45 -11.23 11.03
C ILE A 225 -1.87 -10.64 10.96
N THR A 226 -2.81 -11.10 11.78
CA THR A 226 -4.19 -10.61 11.74
C THR A 226 -4.33 -9.19 12.29
N THR A 227 -3.47 -8.77 13.23
CA THR A 227 -3.44 -7.41 13.76
C THR A 227 -2.81 -6.44 12.75
N ASP A 228 -1.77 -6.88 12.03
CA ASP A 228 -1.21 -6.13 10.89
C ASP A 228 -2.25 -5.88 9.80
N ARG A 229 -3.17 -6.83 9.54
CA ARG A 229 -4.27 -6.64 8.57
C ARG A 229 -5.20 -5.50 8.98
N TYR A 230 -5.47 -5.34 10.27
CA TYR A 230 -6.22 -4.20 10.79
C TYR A 230 -5.44 -2.90 10.56
N ALA A 231 -4.18 -2.84 10.98
CA ALA A 231 -3.33 -1.67 10.81
C ALA A 231 -3.17 -1.26 9.34
N LEU A 232 -3.03 -2.24 8.43
CA LEU A 232 -2.98 -2.00 6.98
C LEU A 232 -4.29 -1.36 6.48
N ALA A 233 -5.45 -1.86 6.90
CA ALA A 233 -6.74 -1.27 6.53
C ALA A 233 -6.85 0.18 7.03
N VAL A 234 -6.42 0.46 8.27
CA VAL A 234 -6.38 1.82 8.83
C VAL A 234 -5.48 2.73 7.99
N LEU A 235 -4.25 2.31 7.67
CA LEU A 235 -3.30 3.10 6.88
C LEU A 235 -3.82 3.41 5.47
N ILE A 236 -4.37 2.41 4.76
CA ILE A 236 -4.93 2.62 3.43
C ILE A 236 -6.12 3.59 3.51
N TYR A 237 -6.99 3.43 4.52
CA TYR A 237 -8.12 4.32 4.72
C TYR A 237 -7.67 5.78 4.97
N GLU A 238 -6.67 5.98 5.84
CA GLU A 238 -6.10 7.31 6.09
C GLU A 238 -5.42 7.92 4.86
N TYR A 239 -4.69 7.12 4.06
CA TYR A 239 -4.05 7.60 2.84
C TYR A 239 -5.05 8.03 1.78
N LEU A 240 -6.17 7.30 1.62
CA LEU A 240 -7.13 7.57 0.56
C LEU A 240 -8.20 8.59 0.95
N LEU A 241 -8.54 8.69 2.24
CA LEU A 241 -9.66 9.51 2.72
C LEU A 241 -9.26 10.60 3.74
N GLY A 242 -8.01 10.60 4.22
CA GLY A 242 -7.47 11.66 5.08
C GLY A 242 -8.08 11.73 6.49
N ARG A 243 -8.66 10.61 6.98
CA ARG A 243 -9.34 10.51 8.27
C ARG A 243 -9.14 9.12 8.87
N HIS A 244 -9.22 9.01 10.19
CA HIS A 244 -9.10 7.73 10.90
C HIS A 244 -10.45 7.01 10.96
N PRO A 245 -10.54 5.69 10.71
CA PRO A 245 -11.81 4.98 10.61
C PRO A 245 -12.60 4.91 11.93
N LEU A 246 -11.95 4.98 13.08
CA LEU A 246 -12.64 4.85 14.38
C LEU A 246 -12.84 6.19 15.14
N LYS A 247 -12.23 7.29 14.68
CA LYS A 247 -12.26 8.57 15.42
C LYS A 247 -13.48 9.40 15.02
N GLY A 248 -14.57 9.21 15.75
CA GLY A 248 -15.82 9.95 15.61
C GLY A 248 -16.32 10.53 16.94
N LYS A 249 -17.57 10.98 16.95
CA LYS A 249 -18.18 11.72 18.08
C LYS A 249 -18.67 10.83 19.23
N ARG A 250 -18.63 9.50 19.11
CA ARG A 250 -19.13 8.61 20.16
C ARG A 250 -18.21 8.66 21.39
N VAL A 251 -18.81 8.89 22.55
CA VAL A 251 -18.14 8.83 23.85
C VAL A 251 -18.65 7.58 24.57
N ASN A 252 -17.73 6.69 24.93
CA ASN A 252 -17.94 5.40 25.57
C ASN A 252 -17.67 5.41 27.08
N SER A 253 -16.93 6.40 27.61
CA SER A 253 -16.73 6.66 29.04
C SER A 253 -16.62 8.17 29.32
N ALA A 254 -17.25 8.60 30.42
CA ALA A 254 -17.13 9.98 30.93
C ALA A 254 -16.08 10.09 32.07
N VAL A 255 -15.41 8.99 32.42
CA VAL A 255 -14.46 8.94 33.55
C VAL A 255 -13.16 9.68 33.22
N SER A 256 -12.53 9.35 32.09
CA SER A 256 -11.37 10.07 31.57
C SER A 256 -11.24 9.88 30.06
N THR A 257 -10.44 10.74 29.42
CA THR A 257 -10.12 10.62 27.99
C THR A 257 -9.36 9.33 27.68
N GLU A 258 -8.47 8.89 28.56
CA GLU A 258 -7.70 7.66 28.38
C GLU A 258 -8.58 6.41 28.43
N GLU A 259 -9.56 6.38 29.34
CA GLU A 259 -10.52 5.28 29.41
C GLU A 259 -11.45 5.28 28.19
N ASP A 260 -11.91 6.45 27.77
CA ASP A 260 -12.72 6.60 26.57
C ASP A 260 -11.97 6.12 25.32
N ASP A 261 -10.75 6.59 25.09
CA ASP A 261 -9.89 6.17 23.98
C ASP A 261 -9.64 4.65 24.01
N TRP A 262 -9.39 4.08 25.19
CA TRP A 262 -9.19 2.65 25.36
C TRP A 262 -10.40 1.83 24.92
N LEU A 263 -11.62 2.26 25.29
CA LEU A 263 -12.86 1.59 24.89
C LEU A 263 -13.17 1.83 23.41
N SER A 264 -13.08 3.09 22.95
CA SER A 264 -13.43 3.54 21.61
C SER A 264 -12.51 2.99 20.52
N MET A 265 -11.26 2.64 20.86
CA MET A 265 -10.32 1.99 19.96
C MET A 265 -10.22 0.47 20.19
N GLY A 266 -10.84 -0.03 21.27
CA GLY A 266 -10.77 -1.41 21.73
C GLY A 266 -12.13 -2.10 21.68
N SER A 267 -12.61 -2.54 22.84
CA SER A 267 -13.81 -3.38 22.95
C SER A 267 -15.12 -2.73 22.46
N LYS A 268 -15.17 -1.39 22.35
CA LYS A 268 -16.31 -0.63 21.82
C LYS A 268 -15.99 0.10 20.50
N ALA A 269 -14.95 -0.35 19.79
CA ALA A 269 -14.60 0.18 18.48
C ALA A 269 -15.80 0.14 17.52
N LEU A 270 -16.05 1.28 16.87
CA LEU A 270 -17.12 1.43 15.89
C LEU A 270 -16.64 2.32 14.74
N TRP A 271 -16.85 1.87 13.51
CA TRP A 271 -16.46 2.60 12.30
C TRP A 271 -17.32 3.86 12.09
N ILE A 272 -16.67 4.96 11.71
CA ILE A 272 -17.35 6.27 11.53
C ILE A 272 -18.30 6.34 10.34
N GLU A 273 -18.18 5.39 9.41
CA GLU A 273 -19.05 5.24 8.24
C GLU A 273 -19.88 3.95 8.33
N ASN A 274 -20.06 3.38 9.52
CA ASN A 274 -20.94 2.24 9.71
C ASN A 274 -22.40 2.65 9.41
N GLU A 275 -22.96 2.06 8.36
CA GLU A 275 -24.32 2.37 7.89
C GLU A 275 -25.39 1.65 8.70
N GLN A 276 -25.04 0.51 9.32
CA GLN A 276 -25.92 -0.26 10.17
C GLN A 276 -25.97 0.28 11.61
N ASP A 277 -24.91 0.97 12.07
CA ASP A 277 -24.83 1.65 13.36
C ASP A 277 -24.17 3.05 13.21
N PRO A 278 -24.97 4.10 12.99
CA PRO A 278 -24.47 5.47 12.81
C PRO A 278 -24.12 6.18 14.13
N SER A 279 -24.04 5.47 15.26
CA SER A 279 -23.82 6.09 16.58
C SER A 279 -22.42 6.66 16.82
N ASN A 280 -21.47 6.43 15.92
CA ASN A 280 -20.14 7.06 15.93
C ASN A 280 -19.91 7.97 14.69
N PRO A 281 -20.71 9.02 14.49
CA PRO A 281 -20.57 9.85 13.30
C PRO A 281 -19.22 10.60 13.31
N PRO A 282 -18.67 10.96 12.14
CA PRO A 282 -17.42 11.70 12.05
C PRO A 282 -17.54 13.08 12.70
N PHE A 283 -16.40 13.62 13.18
CA PHE A 283 -16.35 14.97 13.77
C PHE A 283 -16.83 16.06 12.80
N GLU A 284 -16.36 15.97 11.55
CA GLU A 284 -16.71 16.86 10.45
C GLU A 284 -17.52 16.10 9.38
N PRO A 285 -18.45 16.77 8.67
CA PRO A 285 -19.15 16.16 7.54
C PRO A 285 -18.19 15.62 6.49
N LEU A 286 -18.44 14.39 6.02
CA LEU A 286 -17.60 13.75 5.01
C LEU A 286 -17.83 14.41 3.66
N LYS A 287 -16.76 14.94 3.07
CA LYS A 287 -16.80 15.49 1.70
C LYS A 287 -16.93 14.38 0.65
N VAL A 288 -16.35 13.22 0.95
CA VAL A 288 -16.29 12.05 0.08
C VAL A 288 -16.49 10.80 0.94
N SER A 289 -17.50 10.00 0.58
CA SER A 289 -17.80 8.71 1.23
C SER A 289 -16.81 7.63 0.78
N PHE A 290 -16.57 6.62 1.62
CA PHE A 290 -15.80 5.43 1.24
C PHE A 290 -16.36 4.72 -0.01
N ARG A 291 -17.66 4.84 -0.29
CA ARG A 291 -18.31 4.25 -1.48
C ARG A 291 -17.72 4.77 -2.80
N GLU A 292 -17.22 6.00 -2.80
CA GLU A 292 -16.59 6.64 -3.95
C GLU A 292 -15.22 6.03 -4.29
N LEU A 293 -14.68 5.16 -3.43
CA LEU A 293 -13.46 4.39 -3.72
C LEU A 293 -13.70 3.24 -4.73
N GLY A 294 -14.94 3.07 -5.16
CA GLY A 294 -15.32 2.16 -6.22
C GLY A 294 -15.54 0.72 -5.76
N PRO A 295 -15.87 -0.17 -6.71
CA PRO A 295 -16.38 -1.52 -6.44
C PRO A 295 -15.35 -2.48 -5.88
N TYR A 296 -14.06 -2.12 -5.88
CA TYR A 296 -12.98 -2.99 -5.43
C TYR A 296 -12.51 -2.68 -4.02
N LEU A 297 -12.46 -1.39 -3.65
CA LEU A 297 -11.98 -0.97 -2.33
C LEU A 297 -13.11 -0.82 -1.32
N ALA A 298 -14.28 -0.29 -1.71
CA ALA A 298 -15.37 -0.06 -0.78
C ALA A 298 -15.80 -1.35 -0.04
N PRO A 299 -15.99 -2.51 -0.72
CA PRO A 299 -16.35 -3.75 -0.03
C PRO A 299 -15.25 -4.25 0.94
N LEU A 300 -13.97 -3.95 0.66
CA LEU A 300 -12.89 -4.33 1.56
C LEU A 300 -12.87 -3.48 2.83
N PHE A 301 -13.20 -2.18 2.74
CA PHE A 301 -13.34 -1.34 3.92
C PHE A 301 -14.52 -1.73 4.78
N GLU A 302 -15.66 -2.02 4.15
CA GLU A 302 -16.83 -2.55 4.85
C GLU A 302 -16.49 -3.85 5.57
N ARG A 303 -15.90 -4.83 4.87
CA ARG A 303 -15.48 -6.09 5.49
C ARG A 303 -14.41 -5.89 6.57
N ALA A 304 -13.50 -4.92 6.44
CA ALA A 304 -12.47 -4.67 7.44
C ALA A 304 -13.02 -4.02 8.73
N PHE A 305 -13.97 -3.08 8.58
CA PHE A 305 -14.42 -2.22 9.68
C PHE A 305 -15.85 -2.52 10.17
N VAL A 306 -16.56 -3.45 9.53
CA VAL A 306 -17.82 -4.02 10.01
C VAL A 306 -17.57 -5.47 10.45
N ASP A 307 -17.41 -6.40 9.50
CA ASP A 307 -17.28 -7.82 9.82
C ASP A 307 -15.97 -8.13 10.60
N GLY A 308 -14.86 -7.60 10.09
CA GLY A 308 -13.51 -7.86 10.56
C GLY A 308 -13.05 -7.03 11.76
N LEU A 309 -13.83 -6.04 12.18
CA LEU A 309 -13.42 -5.13 13.26
C LEU A 309 -13.28 -5.90 14.57
N HIS A 310 -14.31 -6.67 14.92
CA HIS A 310 -14.37 -7.53 16.11
C HIS A 310 -14.20 -9.03 15.81
N SER A 311 -14.04 -9.39 14.53
CA SER A 311 -13.76 -10.78 14.09
C SER A 311 -12.47 -10.84 13.26
N PRO A 312 -11.28 -10.97 13.88
CA PRO A 312 -9.99 -10.84 13.20
C PRO A 312 -9.80 -11.71 11.95
N ASN A 313 -10.42 -12.90 11.93
CA ASN A 313 -10.35 -13.85 10.81
C ASN A 313 -11.16 -13.43 9.57
N ALA A 314 -12.11 -12.49 9.70
CA ALA A 314 -12.89 -11.97 8.58
C ALA A 314 -12.20 -10.80 7.85
N ARG A 315 -11.09 -10.28 8.39
CA ARG A 315 -10.36 -9.14 7.82
C ARG A 315 -9.79 -9.48 6.44
N PRO A 316 -9.84 -8.54 5.47
CA PRO A 316 -9.10 -8.68 4.23
C PRO A 316 -7.61 -8.94 4.42
N ASP A 317 -7.04 -9.82 3.60
CA ASP A 317 -5.59 -10.00 3.55
C ASP A 317 -4.90 -8.90 2.69
N ALA A 318 -3.59 -8.77 2.85
CA ALA A 318 -2.81 -7.77 2.12
C ALA A 318 -2.80 -7.98 0.59
N GLY A 319 -2.96 -9.22 0.11
CA GLY A 319 -3.07 -9.52 -1.31
C GLY A 319 -4.43 -9.11 -1.91
N GLU A 320 -5.51 -9.20 -1.14
CA GLU A 320 -6.82 -8.64 -1.52
C GLU A 320 -6.74 -7.13 -1.67
N TRP A 321 -6.12 -6.43 -0.71
CA TRP A 321 -5.85 -4.99 -0.83
C TRP A 321 -5.02 -4.66 -2.06
N GLU A 322 -3.93 -5.38 -2.31
CA GLU A 322 -3.09 -5.16 -3.50
C GLU A 322 -3.89 -5.31 -4.79
N ARG A 323 -4.65 -6.41 -4.94
CA ARG A 323 -5.49 -6.65 -6.12
C ARG A 323 -6.53 -5.56 -6.31
N ALA A 324 -7.19 -5.14 -5.23
CA ALA A 324 -8.19 -4.08 -5.28
C ALA A 324 -7.59 -2.72 -5.66
N LEU A 325 -6.45 -2.35 -5.09
CA LEU A 325 -5.75 -1.09 -5.40
C LEU A 325 -5.26 -1.04 -6.86
N VAL A 326 -4.70 -2.14 -7.37
CA VAL A 326 -4.31 -2.27 -8.78
C VAL A 326 -5.53 -2.09 -9.68
N ARG A 327 -6.64 -2.79 -9.41
CA ARG A 327 -7.87 -2.67 -10.21
C ARG A 327 -8.52 -1.29 -10.10
N THR A 328 -8.48 -0.65 -8.93
CA THR A 328 -8.99 0.71 -8.75
C THR A 328 -8.16 1.72 -9.52
N THR A 329 -6.84 1.50 -9.68
CA THR A 329 -5.99 2.34 -10.54
C THR A 329 -6.52 2.38 -11.97
N ASP A 330 -7.05 1.26 -12.48
CA ASP A 330 -7.65 1.19 -13.82
C ASP A 330 -8.99 1.92 -13.91
N LEU A 331 -9.64 2.25 -12.80
CA LEU A 331 -10.87 3.06 -12.78
C LEU A 331 -10.60 4.57 -12.68
N LEU A 332 -9.33 4.97 -12.56
CA LEU A 332 -8.98 6.38 -12.38
C LEU A 332 -9.12 7.16 -13.68
N HIS A 333 -9.84 8.27 -13.62
CA HIS A 333 -9.89 9.28 -14.67
C HIS A 333 -9.19 10.56 -14.19
N PRO A 334 -8.35 11.21 -15.03
CA PRO A 334 -7.77 12.50 -14.69
C PRO A 334 -8.86 13.57 -14.62
N CYS A 335 -8.85 14.39 -13.58
CA CYS A 335 -9.77 15.50 -13.45
C CYS A 335 -9.39 16.60 -14.46
N PRO A 336 -10.32 17.10 -15.29
CA PRO A 336 -10.02 18.15 -16.25
C PRO A 336 -9.81 19.53 -15.60
N ASN A 337 -10.14 19.68 -14.32
CA ASN A 337 -9.93 20.93 -13.58
C ASN A 337 -8.46 21.01 -13.09
N PRO A 338 -7.65 21.95 -13.60
CA PRO A 338 -6.26 22.10 -13.18
C PRO A 338 -6.12 22.51 -11.70
N SER A 339 -7.14 23.14 -11.12
CA SER A 339 -7.17 23.54 -9.70
C SER A 339 -7.60 22.40 -8.76
N CYS A 340 -8.02 21.25 -9.29
CA CYS A 340 -8.32 20.09 -8.46
C CYS A 340 -7.03 19.59 -7.79
N THR A 341 -6.99 19.59 -6.47
CA THR A 341 -5.81 19.15 -5.70
C THR A 341 -5.58 17.64 -5.79
N HIS A 342 -6.64 16.86 -5.96
CA HIS A 342 -6.57 15.39 -6.00
C HIS A 342 -6.18 14.85 -7.39
N LYS A 343 -6.35 15.65 -8.45
CA LYS A 343 -6.00 15.38 -9.86
C LYS A 343 -6.67 14.16 -10.52
N TRP A 344 -7.11 13.18 -9.74
CA TRP A 344 -7.67 11.91 -10.20
C TRP A 344 -8.87 11.53 -9.33
N PHE A 345 -9.80 10.78 -9.89
CA PHE A 345 -10.95 10.22 -9.18
C PHE A 345 -11.37 8.91 -9.82
N VAL A 346 -12.07 8.05 -9.06
CA VAL A 346 -12.67 6.84 -9.60
C VAL A 346 -13.87 7.21 -10.43
N PHE A 347 -13.91 6.78 -11.68
CA PHE A 347 -15.07 6.94 -12.55
C PHE A 347 -15.88 5.65 -12.56
N ASP A 348 -17.13 5.72 -12.11
CA ASP A 348 -18.03 4.58 -11.93
C ASP A 348 -18.84 4.23 -13.20
N GLY A 349 -18.81 5.09 -14.22
CA GLY A 349 -19.59 4.97 -15.44
C GLY A 349 -21.03 5.50 -15.34
N GLN A 350 -21.40 6.14 -14.24
CA GLN A 350 -22.73 6.72 -14.02
C GLN A 350 -22.64 8.23 -13.81
N HIS A 351 -21.72 8.67 -12.95
CA HIS A 351 -21.57 10.06 -12.57
C HIS A 351 -20.41 10.71 -13.33
N LYS A 352 -20.72 11.50 -14.37
CA LYS A 352 -19.72 12.26 -15.15
C LYS A 352 -19.19 13.50 -14.42
N ARG A 353 -18.80 13.36 -13.16
CA ARG A 353 -18.25 14.44 -12.34
C ARG A 353 -17.14 13.93 -11.44
N CYS A 354 -16.12 14.76 -11.22
CA CYS A 354 -15.06 14.47 -10.27
C CYS A 354 -15.60 14.51 -8.83
N THR A 355 -15.47 13.41 -8.09
CA THR A 355 -15.94 13.31 -6.70
C THR A 355 -15.33 14.37 -5.78
N TRP A 356 -14.09 14.83 -6.05
CA TRP A 356 -13.37 15.76 -5.17
C TRP A 356 -13.75 17.23 -5.36
N CYS A 357 -14.04 17.65 -6.58
CA CYS A 357 -14.26 19.06 -6.94
C CYS A 357 -15.50 19.32 -7.78
N ASN A 358 -16.32 18.28 -8.01
CA ASN A 358 -17.58 18.30 -8.73
C ASN A 358 -17.53 18.79 -10.20
N THR A 359 -16.31 18.90 -10.76
CA THR A 359 -16.12 19.31 -12.17
C THR A 359 -16.69 18.24 -13.09
N ALA A 360 -17.54 18.65 -14.04
CA ALA A 360 -18.14 17.75 -15.01
C ALA A 360 -17.13 17.30 -16.08
N LEU A 361 -17.23 16.03 -16.50
CA LEU A 361 -16.54 15.52 -17.68
C LEU A 361 -17.33 15.88 -18.95
N SER A 362 -16.63 16.26 -20.01
CA SER A 362 -17.22 16.57 -21.31
C SER A 362 -16.96 15.44 -22.32
N GLY A 363 -17.99 15.13 -23.12
CA GLY A 363 -17.94 14.07 -24.13
C GLY A 363 -18.15 12.67 -23.56
N SER A 364 -17.83 11.68 -24.39
CA SER A 364 -17.89 10.27 -24.01
C SER A 364 -16.57 9.80 -23.39
N VAL A 365 -16.68 8.93 -22.38
CA VAL A 365 -15.56 8.28 -21.71
C VAL A 365 -15.64 6.78 -21.99
N PRO A 366 -14.69 6.21 -22.76
CA PRO A 366 -14.69 4.78 -23.01
C PRO A 366 -14.31 4.02 -21.73
N MET A 367 -14.94 2.89 -21.52
CA MET A 367 -14.62 1.92 -20.50
C MET A 367 -14.44 0.55 -21.16
N LEU A 368 -13.38 -0.16 -20.82
CA LEU A 368 -13.18 -1.54 -21.23
C LEU A 368 -13.66 -2.47 -20.13
N ASN A 369 -14.58 -3.37 -20.47
CA ASN A 369 -14.99 -4.48 -19.61
C ASN A 369 -14.21 -5.72 -20.03
N PHE A 370 -13.45 -6.31 -19.11
CA PHE A 370 -12.59 -7.45 -19.42
C PHE A 370 -13.26 -8.80 -19.16
N TYR A 371 -13.07 -9.71 -20.11
CA TYR A 371 -13.57 -11.07 -20.09
C TYR A 371 -12.44 -12.06 -20.38
N ARG A 372 -12.56 -13.24 -19.80
CA ARG A 372 -11.71 -14.40 -20.09
C ARG A 372 -12.48 -15.44 -20.86
N GLU A 373 -11.80 -16.12 -21.77
CA GLU A 373 -12.34 -17.31 -22.41
C GLU A 373 -12.38 -18.48 -21.42
N GLY A 374 -13.52 -19.17 -21.34
CA GLY A 374 -13.72 -20.40 -20.57
C GLY A 374 -13.59 -21.63 -21.49
N SER A 375 -14.68 -22.40 -21.64
CA SER A 375 -14.81 -23.37 -22.72
C SER A 375 -14.90 -22.65 -24.06
N LYS A 376 -14.41 -23.26 -25.15
CA LYS A 376 -14.31 -22.65 -26.50
C LYS A 376 -15.52 -21.78 -26.83
N GLY A 377 -15.29 -20.47 -26.98
CA GLY A 377 -16.31 -19.48 -27.37
C GLY A 377 -17.22 -18.95 -26.25
N GLN A 378 -17.10 -19.44 -25.00
CA GLN A 378 -17.81 -18.87 -23.84
C GLN A 378 -16.92 -17.90 -23.08
N PHE A 379 -17.35 -16.64 -22.96
CA PHE A 379 -16.62 -15.60 -22.24
C PHE A 379 -17.25 -15.33 -20.87
N LYS A 380 -16.43 -15.28 -19.83
CA LYS A 380 -16.85 -14.94 -18.46
C LYS A 380 -16.25 -13.60 -18.06
N THR A 381 -17.05 -12.75 -17.45
CA THR A 381 -16.59 -11.47 -16.87
C THR A 381 -15.48 -11.74 -15.85
N GLU A 382 -14.43 -10.92 -15.87
CA GLU A 382 -13.42 -10.89 -14.81
C GLU A 382 -13.76 -9.92 -13.68
N ASN A 383 -14.90 -9.23 -13.79
CA ASN A 383 -15.27 -8.08 -12.97
C ASN A 383 -14.10 -7.08 -12.90
N HIS A 384 -13.36 -6.92 -14.00
CA HIS A 384 -12.23 -5.99 -14.14
C HIS A 384 -12.59 -5.02 -15.24
N ARG A 385 -12.57 -3.73 -14.90
CA ARG A 385 -12.86 -2.64 -15.83
C ARG A 385 -11.67 -1.70 -15.90
N LEU A 386 -11.49 -1.07 -17.06
CA LEU A 386 -10.51 -0.01 -17.28
C LEU A 386 -11.19 1.21 -17.88
N VAL A 387 -11.10 2.34 -17.19
CA VAL A 387 -11.54 3.65 -17.68
C VAL A 387 -10.46 4.22 -18.56
N VAL A 388 -10.81 4.57 -19.79
CA VAL A 388 -9.87 5.08 -20.80
C VAL A 388 -9.65 6.58 -20.63
N TRP A 389 -8.39 6.98 -20.61
CA TRP A 389 -7.98 8.39 -20.72
C TRP A 389 -6.78 8.57 -21.67
N HIS A 390 -6.53 9.81 -22.06
CA HIS A 390 -5.57 10.13 -23.12
C HIS A 390 -4.12 9.81 -22.74
N HIS A 391 -3.39 9.04 -23.57
CA HIS A 391 -2.05 8.52 -23.31
C HIS A 391 -1.94 7.43 -22.24
N GLN A 392 -3.07 6.91 -21.77
CA GLN A 392 -3.04 5.71 -20.93
C GLN A 392 -2.51 4.51 -21.72
N ARG A 393 -1.73 3.67 -21.06
CA ARG A 393 -1.11 2.47 -21.65
C ARG A 393 -1.77 1.19 -21.14
N LEU A 394 -1.78 0.18 -22.01
CA LEU A 394 -2.04 -1.20 -21.63
C LEU A 394 -0.72 -1.94 -21.43
N TRP A 395 -0.72 -2.85 -20.48
CA TRP A 395 0.43 -3.66 -20.10
C TRP A 395 0.09 -5.15 -20.21
N LYS A 396 1.07 -6.05 -20.11
CA LYS A 396 0.81 -7.49 -20.22
C LYS A 396 -0.27 -8.00 -19.28
N TRP A 397 -0.35 -7.47 -18.06
CA TRP A 397 -1.40 -7.81 -17.10
C TRP A 397 -2.79 -7.27 -17.43
N HIS A 398 -2.92 -6.34 -18.39
CA HIS A 398 -4.22 -6.00 -19.00
C HIS A 398 -4.54 -6.93 -20.16
N ILE A 399 -3.53 -7.29 -20.96
CA ILE A 399 -3.69 -8.14 -22.14
C ILE A 399 -4.03 -9.59 -21.77
N ASN A 400 -3.35 -10.17 -20.78
CA ASN A 400 -3.40 -11.62 -20.51
C ASN A 400 -3.93 -11.95 -19.10
N THR A 401 -4.73 -13.01 -19.02
CA THR A 401 -5.39 -13.47 -17.78
C THR A 401 -4.44 -14.08 -16.74
N ASN A 402 -3.28 -14.56 -17.18
CA ASN A 402 -2.24 -15.19 -16.35
C ASN A 402 -1.12 -14.23 -15.92
N GLU A 403 -1.23 -12.95 -16.28
CA GLU A 403 -0.24 -11.92 -15.97
C GLU A 403 -0.75 -11.03 -14.83
N TYR A 404 0.15 -10.64 -13.92
CA TYR A 404 -0.18 -9.80 -12.76
C TYR A 404 0.79 -8.64 -12.62
N ALA A 405 0.28 -7.48 -12.20
CA ALA A 405 1.05 -6.28 -11.94
C ALA A 405 1.84 -6.37 -10.61
N GLY A 406 2.69 -7.38 -10.46
CA GLY A 406 3.49 -7.63 -9.25
C GLY A 406 4.98 -7.27 -9.38
N GLU A 407 5.77 -7.84 -8.48
CA GLU A 407 7.23 -7.69 -8.42
C GLU A 407 7.96 -8.20 -9.68
N ARG A 408 7.41 -9.23 -10.35
CA ARG A 408 7.96 -9.83 -11.58
C ARG A 408 7.34 -9.27 -12.87
N ALA A 409 6.46 -8.27 -12.76
CA ALA A 409 5.72 -7.77 -13.91
C ALA A 409 6.62 -7.18 -14.99
N ASP A 410 6.40 -7.59 -16.23
CA ASP A 410 6.96 -6.91 -17.40
C ASP A 410 6.19 -5.61 -17.65
N ARG A 411 6.90 -4.49 -17.55
CA ARG A 411 6.38 -3.13 -17.70
C ARG A 411 6.64 -2.57 -19.10
N THR A 412 6.72 -3.42 -20.12
CA THR A 412 6.75 -3.02 -21.52
C THR A 412 5.33 -2.69 -21.99
N PRO A 413 5.06 -1.46 -22.50
CA PRO A 413 3.75 -1.10 -23.02
C PRO A 413 3.32 -2.04 -24.16
N GLN A 414 2.07 -2.51 -24.11
CA GLN A 414 1.49 -3.38 -25.14
C GLN A 414 0.57 -2.62 -26.09
N ALA A 415 -0.08 -1.56 -25.61
CA ALA A 415 -0.88 -0.63 -26.41
C ALA A 415 -1.05 0.69 -25.67
N TYR A 416 -1.60 1.70 -26.34
CA TYR A 416 -2.00 2.95 -25.71
C TYR A 416 -3.28 3.51 -26.31
N PHE A 417 -3.91 4.40 -25.56
CA PHE A 417 -5.07 5.15 -26.02
C PHE A 417 -4.70 6.58 -26.40
N ALA A 418 -5.30 7.07 -27.48
CA ALA A 418 -5.17 8.46 -27.90
C ALA A 418 -6.56 9.06 -28.13
N ARG A 419 -6.69 10.37 -27.94
CA ARG A 419 -7.91 11.13 -28.19
C ARG A 419 -7.60 12.14 -29.27
N GLN A 420 -8.36 12.12 -30.36
CA GLN A 420 -8.27 13.07 -31.45
C GLN A 420 -9.65 13.66 -31.71
N GLY A 421 -9.89 14.89 -31.25
CA GLY A 421 -11.23 15.47 -31.22
C GLY A 421 -12.17 14.69 -30.29
N SER A 422 -13.28 14.20 -30.83
CA SER A 422 -14.24 13.32 -30.12
C SER A 422 -13.83 11.85 -30.11
N ASP A 423 -12.90 11.46 -30.97
CA ASP A 423 -12.63 10.05 -31.23
C ASP A 423 -11.55 9.53 -30.29
N TRP A 424 -11.82 8.36 -29.74
CA TRP A 424 -10.89 7.60 -28.90
C TRP A 424 -10.30 6.47 -29.72
N TRP A 425 -8.98 6.39 -29.77
CA TRP A 425 -8.23 5.38 -30.50
C TRP A 425 -7.57 4.43 -29.53
N VAL A 426 -7.55 3.15 -29.87
CA VAL A 426 -6.60 2.17 -29.33
C VAL A 426 -5.53 1.88 -30.38
N ILE A 427 -4.26 1.91 -29.99
CA ILE A 427 -3.13 1.65 -30.88
C ILE A 427 -2.29 0.53 -30.29
N ASN A 428 -2.10 -0.55 -31.06
CA ASN A 428 -1.28 -1.68 -30.63
C ASN A 428 0.22 -1.34 -30.72
N GLN A 429 0.99 -1.70 -29.69
CA GLN A 429 2.45 -1.54 -29.65
C GLN A 429 3.20 -2.86 -29.58
N SER A 430 2.52 -3.97 -29.31
CA SER A 430 3.14 -5.30 -29.27
C SER A 430 3.22 -5.91 -30.68
N ASP A 431 4.09 -6.90 -30.82
CA ASP A 431 4.19 -7.69 -32.06
C ASP A 431 3.04 -8.71 -32.18
N ASP A 432 2.34 -9.03 -31.08
CA ASP A 432 1.13 -9.84 -31.08
C ASP A 432 -0.08 -8.97 -31.47
N ALA A 433 -0.78 -9.35 -32.53
CA ALA A 433 -1.86 -8.55 -33.07
C ALA A 433 -3.10 -8.63 -32.17
N MET A 434 -3.63 -7.46 -31.76
CA MET A 434 -5.00 -7.39 -31.27
C MET A 434 -5.98 -7.68 -32.41
N VAL A 435 -7.18 -8.13 -32.09
CA VAL A 435 -8.20 -8.44 -33.10
C VAL A 435 -9.50 -7.78 -32.72
N VAL A 436 -9.96 -6.86 -33.56
CA VAL A 436 -11.33 -6.34 -33.47
C VAL A 436 -12.25 -7.42 -34.00
N ILE A 437 -13.12 -7.91 -33.12
CA ILE A 437 -14.10 -8.94 -33.47
C ILE A 437 -15.24 -8.25 -34.22
N ALA A 438 -15.44 -8.69 -35.45
CA ALA A 438 -16.55 -8.26 -36.28
C ALA A 438 -17.69 -9.29 -36.18
N GLY A 439 -18.92 -8.85 -36.44
CA GLY A 439 -20.08 -9.75 -36.45
C GLY A 439 -19.97 -10.83 -37.53
N ALA A 440 -20.86 -11.82 -37.51
CA ALA A 440 -20.78 -13.02 -38.37
C ALA A 440 -20.66 -12.74 -39.88
N ALA A 441 -21.09 -11.57 -40.34
CA ALA A 441 -21.08 -11.16 -41.75
C ALA A 441 -19.85 -10.34 -42.17
N THR A 442 -18.87 -10.10 -41.29
CA THR A 442 -17.71 -9.25 -41.56
C THR A 442 -16.44 -9.88 -41.01
N PRO A 443 -15.32 -9.88 -41.75
CA PRO A 443 -14.08 -10.45 -41.25
C PRO A 443 -13.53 -9.64 -40.07
N ASN A 444 -13.00 -10.34 -39.07
CA ASN A 444 -12.28 -9.73 -37.96
C ASN A 444 -11.11 -8.88 -38.46
N LYS A 445 -10.90 -7.72 -37.85
CA LYS A 445 -9.82 -6.80 -38.24
C LYS A 445 -8.61 -6.97 -37.32
N PRO A 446 -7.47 -7.49 -37.80
CA PRO A 446 -6.23 -7.50 -37.03
C PRO A 446 -5.66 -6.10 -36.89
N LEU A 447 -5.16 -5.78 -35.69
CA LEU A 447 -4.37 -4.60 -35.39
C LEU A 447 -2.94 -5.04 -35.06
N GLY A 448 -2.09 -5.09 -36.09
CA GLY A 448 -0.65 -5.31 -35.90
C GLY A 448 0.03 -4.13 -35.21
N LYS A 449 1.34 -4.24 -34.98
CA LYS A 449 2.13 -3.18 -34.35
C LYS A 449 1.98 -1.84 -35.08
N GLY A 450 1.62 -0.80 -34.34
CA GLY A 450 1.37 0.56 -34.85
C GLY A 450 0.00 0.76 -35.48
N ALA A 451 -0.78 -0.29 -35.73
CA ALA A 451 -2.14 -0.17 -36.20
C ALA A 451 -3.08 0.24 -35.05
N GLY A 452 -4.10 1.03 -35.39
CA GLY A 452 -5.11 1.47 -34.44
C GLY A 452 -6.53 1.42 -35.00
N GLU A 453 -7.49 1.52 -34.08
CA GLU A 453 -8.92 1.56 -34.38
C GLU A 453 -9.63 2.53 -33.44
N ILE A 454 -10.70 3.16 -33.95
CA ILE A 454 -11.57 4.03 -33.15
C ILE A 454 -12.46 3.15 -32.28
N LEU A 455 -12.44 3.41 -30.97
CA LEU A 455 -13.31 2.79 -29.98
C LEU A 455 -14.76 3.21 -30.23
N ARG A 456 -15.64 2.22 -30.34
CA ARG A 456 -17.09 2.39 -30.52
C ARG A 456 -17.83 1.62 -29.43
N ASP A 457 -19.02 2.07 -29.07
CA ASP A 457 -19.84 1.36 -28.09
C ASP A 457 -20.16 -0.06 -28.54
N GLY A 458 -20.05 -1.03 -27.64
CA GLY A 458 -20.24 -2.46 -27.92
C GLY A 458 -19.10 -3.13 -28.70
N MET A 459 -18.06 -2.41 -29.10
CA MET A 459 -16.91 -2.96 -29.82
C MET A 459 -16.20 -4.02 -28.98
N GLN A 460 -15.88 -5.16 -29.59
CA GLN A 460 -15.18 -6.26 -28.94
C GLN A 460 -13.77 -6.38 -29.50
N ILE A 461 -12.78 -6.44 -28.61
CA ILE A 461 -11.35 -6.50 -28.97
C ILE A 461 -10.72 -7.67 -28.22
N GLN A 462 -10.30 -8.69 -28.96
CA GLN A 462 -9.42 -9.72 -28.42
C GLN A 462 -8.00 -9.13 -28.34
N LEU A 463 -7.48 -8.98 -27.13
CA LEU A 463 -6.25 -8.23 -26.86
C LEU A 463 -4.97 -8.99 -27.22
N SER A 464 -5.06 -10.31 -27.37
CA SER A 464 -3.96 -11.18 -27.80
C SER A 464 -4.51 -12.41 -28.52
N ARG A 465 -3.82 -12.84 -29.58
CA ARG A 465 -4.13 -14.11 -30.28
C ARG A 465 -3.50 -15.32 -29.59
N ALA A 466 -2.52 -15.09 -28.73
CA ALA A 466 -1.91 -16.14 -27.94
C ALA A 466 -2.89 -16.69 -26.89
N GLY A 467 -2.60 -17.87 -26.35
CA GLY A 467 -3.36 -18.42 -25.23
C GLY A 467 -3.35 -17.44 -24.05
N HIS A 468 -4.50 -17.32 -23.37
CA HIS A 468 -4.76 -16.42 -22.23
C HIS A 468 -5.07 -14.95 -22.55
N GLY A 469 -5.16 -14.55 -23.82
CA GLY A 469 -5.60 -13.21 -24.21
C GLY A 469 -7.01 -12.88 -23.72
N ARG A 470 -7.18 -11.69 -23.13
CA ARG A 470 -8.49 -11.18 -22.72
C ARG A 470 -9.31 -10.67 -23.90
N LEU A 471 -10.62 -10.77 -23.76
CA LEU A 471 -11.57 -10.02 -24.58
C LEU A 471 -11.95 -8.73 -23.83
N ALA A 472 -11.79 -7.59 -24.47
CA ALA A 472 -12.26 -6.30 -23.98
C ALA A 472 -13.53 -5.89 -24.73
N VAL A 473 -14.59 -5.58 -24.00
CA VAL A 473 -15.82 -5.00 -24.56
C VAL A 473 -15.86 -3.51 -24.20
N VAL A 474 -15.91 -2.67 -25.23
CA VAL A 474 -15.96 -1.22 -25.09
C VAL A 474 -17.37 -0.79 -24.71
N GLN A 475 -17.47 0.03 -23.68
CA GLN A 475 -18.67 0.75 -23.27
C GLN A 475 -18.38 2.25 -23.34
N MET A 476 -19.13 2.99 -24.15
CA MET A 476 -19.01 4.44 -24.24
C MET A 476 -19.99 5.08 -23.27
N VAL A 477 -19.47 5.70 -22.20
CA VAL A 477 -20.29 6.38 -21.19
C VAL A 477 -20.45 7.83 -21.49
#